data_AF-A0A852SM21-F1
#
_entry.id   AF-A0A852SM21-F1
#
_cell.length_a   1.000
_cell.length_b   1.000
_cell.length_c   1.000
_cell.angle_alpha   90.00
_cell.angle_beta   90.00
_cell.angle_gamma   90.00
#
_symmetry.space_group_name_H-M   'P 1'
#
loop_
_entity.id
_entity.type
_entity.pdbx_description
1 polymer ?
#
loop_
_entity_poly.entity_id
_entity_poly.type
_entity_poly.pdbx_seq_one_letter_code
_entity_poly.pdbx_strand_id
1 'polypeptide(L)' 'MPNQPKTPIRGFRIPDELYRAAQAKAADEGRTLTDVIREFLENYIHGGAVADPGQRTAG' A
#
# COMPACT_ATOMS: atom_id res chain seq x y z
N MET A 1 6.28 -8.43 -30.88
CA MET A 1 5.53 -7.54 -29.97
C MET A 1 6.50 -7.10 -28.87
N PRO A 2 6.84 -5.82 -28.73
CA PRO A 2 7.73 -5.39 -27.65
C PRO A 2 6.91 -5.41 -26.35
N ASN A 3 7.09 -6.46 -25.55
CA ASN A 3 6.53 -6.51 -24.20
C ASN A 3 7.24 -5.42 -23.40
N GLN A 4 6.55 -4.29 -23.15
CA GLN A 4 6.98 -3.34 -22.12
C GLN A 4 7.25 -4.15 -20.84
N PRO A 5 8.36 -3.89 -20.13
CA PRO A 5 8.63 -4.61 -18.90
C PRO A 5 7.50 -4.31 -17.92
N LYS A 6 6.64 -5.31 -17.70
CA LYS A 6 5.57 -5.23 -16.71
C LYS A 6 6.24 -5.09 -15.36
N THR A 7 5.81 -4.12 -14.56
CA THR A 7 6.25 -3.99 -13.18
C THR A 7 6.16 -5.36 -12.50
N PRO A 8 7.25 -5.86 -11.87
CA PRO A 8 7.25 -7.18 -11.28
C PRO A 8 6.21 -7.26 -10.17
N ILE A 9 5.45 -8.35 -10.14
CA ILE A 9 4.50 -8.63 -9.07
C ILE A 9 5.27 -8.92 -7.78
N ARG A 10 4.92 -8.23 -6.70
CA ARG A 10 5.42 -8.48 -5.35
C ARG A 10 4.25 -8.93 -4.48
N GLY A 11 4.40 -10.07 -3.81
CA GLY A 11 3.39 -10.62 -2.90
C GLY A 11 3.74 -10.34 -1.44
N PHE A 12 2.73 -10.01 -0.64
CA PHE A 12 2.82 -9.86 0.81
C PHE A 12 1.52 -10.33 1.46
N ARG A 13 1.54 -10.60 2.77
CA ARG A 13 0.36 -11.08 3.50
C ARG A 13 -0.52 -9.91 3.89
N ILE A 14 -1.82 -10.04 3.62
CA ILE A 14 -2.87 -9.10 4.01
C ILE A 14 -4.06 -9.94 4.48
N PRO A 15 -4.69 -9.64 5.62
CA PRO A 15 -5.97 -10.25 5.98
C PRO A 15 -7.02 -10.03 4.88
N ASP A 16 -7.77 -11.08 4.54
CA ASP A 16 -8.76 -11.02 3.44
C ASP A 16 -9.77 -9.89 3.63
N GLU A 17 -10.31 -9.72 4.84
CA GLU A 17 -11.24 -8.65 5.19
C GLU A 17 -10.66 -7.25 4.88
N LEU A 18 -9.39 -7.04 5.23
CA LEU A 18 -8.70 -5.77 4.96
C LEU A 18 -8.51 -5.55 3.46
N TYR A 19 -8.12 -6.59 2.73
CA TYR A 19 -7.98 -6.52 1.28
C TYR A 19 -9.31 -6.14 0.60
N ARG A 20 -10.41 -6.77 1.00
CA ARG A 20 -11.75 -6.51 0.43
C ARG A 20 -12.23 -5.11 0.73
N ALA A 21 -12.09 -4.66 1.98
CA ALA A 21 -12.46 -3.31 2.37
C ALA A 21 -11.65 -2.25 1.61
N ALA A 22 -10.33 -2.45 1.49
CA ALA A 22 -9.47 -1.53 0.74
C ALA A 22 -9.77 -1.53 -0.76
N GLN A 23 -10.05 -2.70 -1.35
CA GLN A 23 -10.44 -2.84 -2.75
C GLN A 23 -11.76 -2.12 -3.05
N ALA A 24 -12.78 -2.29 -2.20
CA ALA A 24 -14.06 -1.62 -2.35
C ALA A 24 -13.90 -0.09 -2.27
N LYS A 25 -13.19 0.41 -1.25
CA LYS A 25 -12.91 1.83 -1.10
C LYS A 25 -12.18 2.44 -2.30
N ALA A 26 -11.16 1.74 -2.82
CA ALA A 26 -10.44 2.20 -3.99
C ALA A 26 -11.37 2.30 -5.21
N ALA A 27 -12.24 1.30 -5.41
CA ALA A 27 -13.22 1.30 -6.50
C ALA A 27 -14.23 2.45 -6.38
N ASP A 28 -14.72 2.73 -5.17
CA ASP A 28 -15.63 3.86 -4.89
C ASP A 28 -14.97 5.22 -5.22
N GLU A 29 -13.65 5.32 -5.07
CA GLU A 29 -12.85 6.49 -5.43
C GLU A 29 -12.42 6.52 -6.92
N GLY A 30 -12.81 5.52 -7.72
CA GLY A 30 -12.39 5.40 -9.12
C GLY A 30 -10.91 5.04 -9.31
N ARG A 31 -10.27 4.46 -8.29
CA ARG A 31 -8.85 4.08 -8.25
C ARG A 31 -8.69 2.57 -8.22
N THR A 32 -7.50 2.07 -8.57
CA THR A 32 -7.15 0.67 -8.29
C THR A 32 -6.47 0.56 -6.92
N LEU A 33 -6.62 -0.60 -6.26
CA LEU A 33 -5.89 -0.88 -5.02
C LEU A 33 -4.36 -0.81 -5.22
N THR A 34 -3.86 -1.11 -6.42
CA THR A 34 -2.45 -0.96 -6.78
C THR A 34 -1.99 0.50 -6.73
N ASP A 35 -2.79 1.43 -7.25
CA ASP A 35 -2.47 2.86 -7.22
C ASP A 35 -2.40 3.39 -5.79
N VAL A 36 -3.33 2.94 -4.95
CA VAL A 36 -3.36 3.27 -3.52
C VAL A 36 -2.10 2.74 -2.83
N ILE A 37 -1.81 1.44 -2.94
CA ILE A 37 -0.64 0.83 -2.29
C ILE A 37 0.65 1.52 -2.75
N ARG A 38 0.78 1.83 -4.05
CA ARG A 38 1.93 2.51 -4.60
C ARG A 38 2.14 3.88 -3.94
N GLU A 39 1.09 4.71 -3.87
CA GLU A 39 1.16 6.02 -3.24
C GLU A 39 1.55 5.92 -1.75
N PHE A 40 0.95 4.96 -1.02
CA PHE A 40 1.29 4.72 0.38
C PHE A 40 2.75 4.31 0.57
N LEU A 41 3.29 3.45 -0.31
CA LEU A 41 4.70 3.04 -0.27
C LEU A 41 5.64 4.20 -0.61
N GLU A 42 5.30 5.01 -1.60
CA GLU A 42 6.05 6.23 -1.96
C GLU A 42 6.07 7.22 -0.77
N ASN A 43 4.93 7.43 -0.11
CA ASN A 43 4.84 8.27 1.08
C ASN A 43 5.66 7.71 2.26
N TYR A 44 5.60 6.39 2.47
CA TYR A 44 6.34 5.71 3.54
C TYR A 44 7.85 5.91 3.43
N ILE A 45 8.41 5.94 2.22
CA ILE A 45 9.85 6.14 2.00
C ILE A 45 10.26 7.63 1.93
N HIS A 46 9.35 8.55 1.62
CA HIS A 46 9.68 9.95 1.36
C HIS A 46 9.31 10.94 2.48
N GLY A 47 8.45 10.60 3.45
CA GLY A 47 8.19 11.53 4.55
C GLY A 47 6.96 11.32 5.42
N GLY A 48 6.87 10.21 6.15
CA GLY A 48 5.97 10.13 7.31
C GLY A 48 6.17 8.81 8.06
N ALA A 49 6.67 8.75 9.29
CA ALA A 49 5.97 9.30 10.45
C ALA A 49 4.44 9.08 10.40
N VAL A 50 3.97 7.97 9.84
CA VAL A 50 2.79 7.32 10.41
C VAL A 50 3.23 6.86 11.80
N ALA A 51 2.88 7.68 12.80
CA ALA A 51 3.22 7.54 14.22
C ALA A 51 3.89 6.21 14.56
N ASP A 52 5.20 6.24 14.80
CA ASP A 52 5.94 5.13 15.39
C ASP A 52 5.24 4.74 16.71
N PRO A 53 4.46 3.65 16.78
CA PRO A 53 3.82 3.24 18.02
C PRO A 53 4.84 2.58 18.97
N GLY A 54 6.10 2.43 18.53
CA GLY A 54 7.17 1.69 19.22
C GLY A 54 8.22 2.56 19.90
N GLN A 55 8.23 3.89 19.74
CA GLN A 55 9.21 4.76 20.42
C GLN A 55 8.79 5.27 21.81
N ARG A 56 7.81 4.63 22.47
CA ARG A 56 7.51 4.86 23.90
C ARG A 56 7.80 3.64 24.76
N THR A 57 9.05 3.19 24.78
CA THR A 57 9.63 2.48 25.93
C THR A 57 11.15 2.61 25.88
N ALA A 58 11.67 3.69 26.45
CA ALA A 58 12.96 3.70 27.12
C ALA A 58 12.73 4.50 28.40
N GLY A 59 12.64 3.77 29.52
CA GLY A 59 12.75 4.33 30.86
C GLY A 59 14.22 4.52 31.24
#